data_AF-A0A7W7YZT5-F1
#
_entry.id   AF-A0A7W7YZT5-F1
#
_cell.length_a   1.000
_cell.length_b   1.000
_cell.length_c   1.000
_cell.angle_alpha   90.00
_cell.angle_beta   90.00
_cell.angle_gamma   90.00
#
_symmetry.space_group_name_H-M   'P 1'
#
loop_
_entity.id
_entity.type
_entity.pdbx_description
1 polymer ?
#
loop_
_entity_poly.entity_id
_entity_poly.type
_entity_poly.pdbx_seq_one_letter_code
_entity_poly.pdbx_strand_id
1 'polypeptide(L)'
;MYIAASNSSAGNGSIQNHAADQPARQIAGSGASDGQANDTASSKAAGNPATRIEISSYSRRLLARASAEQAVVAQLLAQINALRHGTSSVGAPSGPGDYATISTGSGDDVIEAARYATINAGDGNNKTSTYDYATISTGAGNDAIDSYGYATIDAGGGDNRVSTYDHSTVATGAGNDVVDTYGWSTVDAGDGNNTVSTYNHSTVATGAGDDVINTYGWSTVNAGGGNNTVSTYNHSTVATGAGDDVISTYGWSTVNAGGGNNTVSTYNHSTVATGSGNDVISTYDHSTIDAGAGNDVITAGGYSTITGGRGDDLIKIDGWAATVAFGQGDGYDTIRSSSDLTLAISGYSQSDVTVTRKDGTAVISFKGSEDSIVLDLAGNGLAKLSFADHSTLNVRV
;
A
#
# COMPACT_ATOMS: atom_id res chain seq x y z
N MET A 1 -29.11 -35.70 -23.34
CA MET A 1 -29.63 -36.62 -22.30
C MET A 1 -29.33 -35.96 -20.96
N TYR A 2 -30.30 -35.44 -20.20
CA TYR A 2 -31.67 -35.91 -20.01
C TYR A 2 -31.74 -37.40 -19.65
N ILE A 3 -31.66 -37.70 -18.35
CA ILE A 3 -32.58 -38.64 -17.69
C ILE A 3 -32.91 -38.03 -16.31
N ALA A 4 -34.20 -37.89 -16.04
CA ALA A 4 -34.74 -37.67 -14.71
C ALA A 4 -35.59 -38.89 -14.33
N ALA A 5 -35.48 -39.35 -13.08
CA ALA A 5 -36.49 -40.13 -12.37
C ALA A 5 -36.11 -40.07 -10.87
N SER A 6 -36.82 -39.43 -9.94
CA SER A 6 -38.26 -39.31 -9.64
C SER A 6 -38.79 -40.39 -8.68
N ASN A 7 -39.04 -39.93 -7.45
CA ASN A 7 -40.22 -40.17 -6.63
C ASN A 7 -40.43 -41.44 -5.77
N SER A 8 -40.92 -41.11 -4.56
CA SER A 8 -41.98 -41.76 -3.77
C SER A 8 -41.60 -42.81 -2.73
N SER A 9 -42.32 -42.93 -1.59
CA SER A 9 -43.19 -42.00 -0.82
C SER A 9 -43.62 -42.66 0.51
N ALA A 10 -44.36 -41.91 1.36
CA ALA A 10 -44.98 -42.32 2.65
C ALA A 10 -43.98 -42.61 3.80
N GLY A 11 -44.21 -42.27 5.08
CA GLY A 11 -45.31 -41.59 5.81
C GLY A 11 -44.90 -41.51 7.31
N ASN A 12 -45.71 -41.28 8.35
CA ASN A 12 -47.06 -40.71 8.59
C ASN A 12 -47.26 -40.76 10.15
N GLY A 13 -47.87 -39.84 10.91
CA GLY A 13 -48.52 -38.54 10.70
C GLY A 13 -49.22 -38.08 12.01
N SER A 14 -49.90 -36.91 12.03
CA SER A 14 -50.55 -36.27 13.21
C SER A 14 -49.56 -35.70 14.27
N ILE A 15 -49.84 -34.69 15.09
CA ILE A 15 -51.06 -34.41 15.88
C ILE A 15 -51.52 -32.92 15.79
N GLN A 16 -52.79 -32.79 15.38
CA GLN A 16 -53.86 -31.85 15.79
C GLN A 16 -53.56 -30.54 16.56
N ASN A 17 -54.07 -29.44 16.00
CA ASN A 17 -54.45 -28.23 16.75
C ASN A 17 -55.89 -28.37 17.28
N HIS A 18 -56.10 -28.10 18.57
CA HIS A 18 -57.42 -27.86 19.16
C HIS A 18 -57.48 -26.45 19.76
N ALA A 19 -58.66 -25.84 19.75
CA ALA A 19 -58.85 -24.41 19.98
C ALA A 19 -59.14 -24.02 21.44
N ALA A 20 -59.01 -22.71 21.66
CA ALA A 20 -59.65 -21.88 22.70
C ALA A 20 -59.16 -21.98 24.15
N ASP A 21 -58.72 -20.83 24.68
CA ASP A 21 -59.47 -20.21 25.79
C ASP A 21 -59.46 -18.67 25.66
N GLN A 22 -60.45 -18.01 26.27
CA GLN A 22 -60.73 -16.55 26.26
C GLN A 22 -60.51 -15.98 27.70
N PRO A 23 -60.93 -14.74 28.11
CA PRO A 23 -61.56 -13.62 27.39
C PRO A 23 -60.96 -12.21 27.64
N ALA A 24 -61.30 -11.27 26.74
CA ALA A 24 -61.33 -9.84 27.06
C ALA A 24 -62.79 -9.41 27.39
N ARG A 25 -62.96 -8.47 28.34
CA ARG A 25 -64.28 -8.12 28.91
C ARG A 25 -65.20 -7.38 27.94
N GLN A 26 -66.50 -7.67 28.05
CA GLN A 26 -67.58 -6.79 27.59
C GLN A 26 -67.60 -5.45 28.35
N ILE A 27 -68.03 -4.39 27.67
CA ILE A 27 -69.16 -3.59 28.17
C ILE A 27 -70.24 -3.65 27.09
N ALA A 28 -71.47 -3.98 27.50
CA ALA A 28 -72.63 -4.14 26.63
C ALA A 28 -73.64 -2.99 26.80
N GLY A 29 -74.57 -2.89 25.85
CA GLY A 29 -75.65 -1.89 25.80
C GLY A 29 -76.08 -1.67 24.34
N SER A 30 -76.71 -2.66 23.70
CA SER A 30 -78.19 -2.79 23.59
C SER A 30 -78.82 -1.73 22.67
N GLY A 31 -79.72 -2.04 21.75
CA GLY A 31 -80.39 -3.29 21.38
C GLY A 31 -81.49 -2.96 20.34
N ALA A 32 -81.88 -3.91 19.50
CA ALA A 32 -82.76 -3.64 18.35
C ALA A 32 -84.25 -3.93 18.63
N SER A 33 -85.15 -3.27 17.89
CA SER A 33 -86.40 -3.88 17.37
C SER A 33 -87.13 -2.97 16.37
N ASP A 34 -87.67 -3.55 15.30
CA ASP A 34 -88.55 -2.90 14.30
C ASP A 34 -89.95 -2.51 14.83
N GLY A 35 -90.64 -1.62 14.12
CA GLY A 35 -92.09 -1.35 14.29
C GLY A 35 -92.57 -0.07 13.58
N GLN A 36 -93.64 -0.15 12.77
CA GLN A 36 -94.08 0.93 11.86
C GLN A 36 -95.21 1.84 12.39
N ALA A 37 -95.23 3.07 11.86
CA ALA A 37 -96.38 3.94 11.48
C ALA A 37 -97.20 4.75 12.53
N ASN A 38 -97.37 6.05 12.19
CA ASN A 38 -98.48 7.03 12.39
C ASN A 38 -99.40 6.99 13.66
N ASP A 39 -99.94 8.11 14.19
CA ASP A 39 -100.14 9.46 13.61
C ASP A 39 -100.30 10.60 14.66
N THR A 40 -100.25 11.86 14.19
CA THR A 40 -100.80 13.12 14.77
C THR A 40 -100.36 13.69 16.16
N ALA A 41 -99.70 14.86 16.06
CA ALA A 41 -100.06 16.16 16.70
C ALA A 41 -99.69 16.54 18.17
N SER A 42 -98.82 17.57 18.26
CA SER A 42 -98.93 18.80 19.08
C SER A 42 -98.08 19.01 20.36
N SER A 43 -97.02 19.80 20.18
CA SER A 43 -96.39 20.76 21.13
C SER A 43 -95.62 20.27 22.38
N LYS A 44 -94.31 20.54 22.42
CA LYS A 44 -93.64 21.31 23.50
C LYS A 44 -92.16 21.64 23.20
N ALA A 45 -91.62 22.58 23.97
CA ALA A 45 -90.39 23.34 23.71
C ALA A 45 -89.06 22.59 23.89
N ALA A 46 -88.02 23.12 23.23
CA ALA A 46 -86.60 22.92 23.59
C ALA A 46 -85.81 24.22 23.29
N GLY A 47 -84.92 24.63 24.20
CA GLY A 47 -83.97 25.72 23.97
C GLY A 47 -82.67 25.23 23.31
N ASN A 48 -81.81 26.15 22.84
CA ASN A 48 -80.53 25.78 22.20
C ASN A 48 -79.30 26.37 22.93
N PRO A 49 -78.22 25.59 23.20
CA PRO A 49 -77.04 26.03 23.95
C PRO A 49 -75.79 26.20 23.07
N ALA A 50 -74.60 26.11 23.69
CA ALA A 50 -73.29 26.51 23.17
C ALA A 50 -72.87 26.00 21.77
N THR A 51 -72.21 26.88 21.01
CA THR A 51 -71.68 26.61 19.66
C THR A 51 -70.49 25.65 19.68
N ARG A 52 -70.76 24.37 19.38
CA ARG A 52 -69.73 23.32 19.20
C ARG A 52 -69.17 23.35 17.78
N ILE A 53 -67.88 23.66 17.61
CA ILE A 53 -67.22 23.52 16.29
C ILE A 53 -66.96 22.04 16.02
N GLU A 54 -67.86 21.40 15.28
CA GLU A 54 -67.68 20.02 14.84
C GLU A 54 -66.88 19.96 13.54
N ILE A 55 -65.61 19.56 13.64
CA ILE A 55 -64.82 19.12 12.49
C ILE A 55 -65.59 17.99 11.80
N SER A 56 -65.85 18.12 10.49
CA SER A 56 -66.73 17.19 9.79
C SER A 56 -66.22 15.74 9.84
N SER A 57 -67.14 14.77 9.73
CA SER A 57 -66.79 13.34 9.65
C SER A 57 -65.96 13.01 8.39
N TYR A 58 -65.98 13.88 7.38
CA TYR A 58 -65.12 13.80 6.20
C TYR A 58 -63.69 14.28 6.53
N SER A 59 -63.55 15.46 7.15
CA SER A 59 -62.27 16.03 7.57
C SER A 59 -61.51 15.15 8.57
N ARG A 60 -62.20 14.51 9.53
CA ARG A 60 -61.58 13.53 10.44
C ARG A 60 -61.08 12.27 9.71
N ARG A 61 -61.79 11.79 8.69
CA ARG A 61 -61.37 10.65 7.87
C ARG A 61 -60.17 11.00 6.99
N LEU A 62 -60.11 12.21 6.45
CA LEU A 62 -58.97 12.73 5.69
C LEU A 62 -57.69 12.80 6.56
N LEU A 63 -57.80 13.29 7.80
CA LEU A 63 -56.66 13.38 8.71
C LEU A 63 -56.15 11.99 9.13
N ALA A 64 -57.06 11.08 9.51
CA ALA A 64 -56.70 9.70 9.86
C ALA A 64 -56.06 8.94 8.68
N ARG A 65 -56.51 9.22 7.44
CA ARG A 65 -55.93 8.66 6.22
C ARG A 65 -54.51 9.20 5.97
N ALA A 66 -54.29 10.50 6.11
CA ALA A 66 -52.96 11.10 5.96
C ALA A 66 -51.95 10.53 6.99
N SER A 67 -52.36 10.33 8.24
CA SER A 67 -51.49 9.71 9.26
C SER A 67 -51.22 8.21 9.01
N ALA A 68 -52.19 7.47 8.46
CA ALA A 68 -51.98 6.06 8.09
C ALA A 68 -51.08 5.92 6.85
N GLU A 69 -51.24 6.79 5.86
CA GLU A 69 -50.40 6.83 4.65
C GLU A 69 -48.94 7.22 4.98
N GLN A 70 -48.70 7.98 6.06
CA GLN A 70 -47.35 8.34 6.52
C GLN A 70 -46.48 7.12 6.93
N ALA A 71 -47.07 6.11 7.56
CA ALA A 71 -46.36 4.87 7.91
C ALA A 71 -46.05 4.02 6.66
N VAL A 72 -46.96 4.00 5.69
CA VAL A 72 -46.77 3.33 4.40
C VAL A 72 -45.67 4.01 3.58
N VAL A 73 -45.63 5.35 3.56
CA VAL A 73 -44.55 6.12 2.91
C VAL A 73 -43.19 5.84 3.55
N ALA A 74 -43.12 5.73 4.88
CA ALA A 74 -41.88 5.37 5.58
C ALA A 74 -41.40 3.93 5.25
N GLN A 75 -42.32 2.96 5.19
CA GLN A 75 -41.99 1.60 4.76
C GLN A 75 -41.56 1.54 3.29
N LEU A 76 -42.17 2.34 2.41
CA LEU A 76 -41.77 2.44 1.01
C LEU A 76 -40.37 3.05 0.88
N LEU A 77 -40.03 4.08 1.66
CA LEU A 77 -38.67 4.65 1.71
C LEU A 77 -37.64 3.61 2.16
N ALA A 78 -37.94 2.82 3.20
CA ALA A 78 -37.04 1.77 3.68
C ALA A 78 -36.84 0.66 2.62
N GLN A 79 -37.88 0.30 1.88
CA GLN A 79 -37.79 -0.68 0.79
C GLN A 79 -37.05 -0.13 -0.45
N ILE A 80 -37.17 1.17 -0.74
CA ILE A 80 -36.36 1.85 -1.77
C ILE A 80 -34.88 1.88 -1.37
N ASN A 81 -34.57 2.14 -0.09
CA ASN A 81 -33.19 2.09 0.41
C ASN A 81 -32.64 0.65 0.42
N ALA A 82 -33.44 -0.36 0.77
CA ALA A 82 -33.02 -1.77 0.72
C ALA A 82 -32.78 -2.28 -0.71
N LEU A 83 -33.51 -1.76 -1.70
CA LEU A 83 -33.23 -1.99 -3.14
C LEU A 83 -32.06 -1.16 -3.67
N ARG A 84 -31.53 -0.21 -2.89
CA ARG A 84 -30.31 0.55 -3.20
C ARG A 84 -29.05 -0.27 -2.89
N HIS A 85 -29.03 -0.98 -1.77
CA HIS A 85 -27.86 -1.74 -1.28
C HIS A 85 -27.81 -3.20 -1.78
N GLY A 86 -28.28 -3.43 -3.01
CA GLY A 86 -27.92 -4.59 -3.81
C GLY A 86 -27.32 -4.06 -5.10
N THR A 87 -25.99 -3.88 -5.12
CA THR A 87 -25.25 -3.01 -6.05
C THR A 87 -25.76 -1.56 -6.06
N SER A 88 -25.26 -0.72 -5.14
CA SER A 88 -25.53 0.72 -5.17
C SER A 88 -24.78 1.38 -6.32
N SER A 89 -25.31 1.31 -7.55
CA SER A 89 -24.81 2.15 -8.64
C SER A 89 -25.27 3.59 -8.41
N VAL A 90 -24.49 4.40 -7.70
CA VAL A 90 -24.80 5.83 -7.50
C VAL A 90 -24.36 6.61 -8.73
N GLY A 91 -25.05 6.38 -9.85
CA GLY A 91 -24.96 7.21 -11.02
C GLY A 91 -25.48 8.62 -10.71
N ALA A 92 -24.62 9.62 -10.86
CA ALA A 92 -24.95 11.00 -10.53
C ALA A 92 -26.21 11.50 -11.30
N PRO A 93 -27.11 12.25 -10.62
CA PRO A 93 -28.30 12.77 -11.28
C PRO A 93 -27.89 13.79 -12.33
N SER A 94 -28.23 13.51 -13.60
CA SER A 94 -27.78 14.22 -14.82
C SER A 94 -26.36 13.91 -15.33
N GLY A 95 -26.00 12.62 -15.34
CA GLY A 95 -24.71 12.15 -15.85
C GLY A 95 -23.60 12.37 -14.83
N PRO A 96 -22.36 11.95 -15.12
CA PRO A 96 -21.23 12.25 -14.26
C PRO A 96 -20.96 13.76 -14.37
N GLY A 97 -21.59 14.53 -13.49
CA GLY A 97 -21.35 15.96 -13.37
C GLY A 97 -20.03 16.20 -12.65
N ASP A 98 -19.22 17.12 -13.16
CA ASP A 98 -18.05 17.61 -12.42
C ASP A 98 -18.50 18.09 -11.02
N TYR A 99 -17.65 17.94 -10.00
CA TYR A 99 -17.90 18.34 -8.61
C TYR A 99 -19.01 17.55 -7.87
N ALA A 100 -19.28 16.30 -8.25
CA ALA A 100 -20.21 15.44 -7.52
C ALA A 100 -19.72 15.11 -6.10
N THR A 101 -20.57 15.26 -5.09
CA THR A 101 -20.32 14.76 -3.72
C THR A 101 -21.14 13.48 -3.50
N ILE A 102 -20.48 12.37 -3.21
CA ILE A 102 -21.10 11.04 -3.09
C ILE A 102 -20.74 10.43 -1.73
N SER A 103 -21.73 9.88 -1.04
CA SER A 103 -21.51 9.00 0.10
C SER A 103 -22.54 7.88 0.13
N THR A 104 -22.07 6.64 0.34
CA THR A 104 -22.88 5.44 0.16
C THR A 104 -23.12 4.67 1.47
N GLY A 105 -22.10 4.58 2.34
CA GLY A 105 -22.24 4.30 3.77
C GLY A 105 -21.50 3.04 4.20
N SER A 106 -22.15 1.89 4.08
CA SER A 106 -21.51 0.58 4.29
C SER A 106 -22.15 -0.49 3.41
N GLY A 107 -21.31 -1.43 2.97
CA GLY A 107 -21.62 -2.46 1.99
C GLY A 107 -20.82 -2.28 0.70
N ASP A 108 -20.86 -3.30 -0.17
CA ASP A 108 -20.13 -3.28 -1.44
C ASP A 108 -20.80 -2.33 -2.45
N ASP A 109 -20.29 -1.10 -2.56
CA ASP A 109 -20.87 -0.05 -3.43
C ASP A 109 -20.10 0.13 -4.76
N VAL A 110 -20.78 0.63 -5.80
CA VAL A 110 -20.19 0.87 -7.13
C VAL A 110 -20.42 2.32 -7.56
N ILE A 111 -19.35 3.10 -7.64
CA ILE A 111 -19.38 4.54 -7.75
C ILE A 111 -18.69 4.99 -9.05
N GLU A 112 -19.41 5.71 -9.91
CA GLU A 112 -18.86 6.35 -11.10
C GLU A 112 -19.10 7.87 -11.03
N ALA A 113 -18.04 8.68 -11.15
CA ALA A 113 -18.13 10.14 -11.08
C ALA A 113 -17.19 10.85 -12.06
N ALA A 114 -17.46 12.13 -12.37
CA ALA A 114 -16.60 12.95 -13.22
C ALA A 114 -15.44 13.59 -12.42
N ARG A 115 -14.88 14.68 -12.95
CA ARG A 115 -13.75 15.38 -12.36
C ARG A 115 -14.18 16.10 -11.08
N TYR A 116 -13.22 16.36 -10.20
CA TYR A 116 -13.44 17.06 -8.93
C TYR A 116 -14.48 16.37 -8.01
N ALA A 117 -14.75 15.09 -8.22
CA ALA A 117 -15.68 14.34 -7.37
C ALA A 117 -15.11 14.21 -5.95
N THR A 118 -15.98 14.29 -4.94
CA THR A 118 -15.66 13.99 -3.54
C THR A 118 -16.45 12.77 -3.12
N ILE A 119 -15.78 11.65 -2.84
CA ILE A 119 -16.38 10.34 -2.61
C ILE A 119 -15.98 9.84 -1.22
N ASN A 120 -16.97 9.41 -0.45
CA ASN A 120 -16.79 8.63 0.78
C ASN A 120 -17.66 7.37 0.68
N ALA A 121 -17.08 6.27 0.22
CA ALA A 121 -17.80 5.01 0.06
C ALA A 121 -18.13 4.41 1.44
N GLY A 122 -17.12 4.29 2.30
CA GLY A 122 -17.23 3.68 3.63
C GLY A 122 -17.21 2.15 3.57
N ASP A 123 -17.16 1.51 4.74
CA ASP A 123 -16.78 0.10 4.90
C ASP A 123 -17.51 -0.88 3.95
N GLY A 124 -16.75 -1.64 3.18
CA GLY A 124 -17.23 -2.57 2.15
C GLY A 124 -16.15 -2.83 1.10
N ASN A 125 -16.40 -3.76 0.17
CA ASN A 125 -15.51 -3.94 -0.99
C ASN A 125 -16.02 -3.04 -2.13
N ASN A 126 -15.60 -1.79 -2.11
CA ASN A 126 -16.11 -0.76 -3.01
C ASN A 126 -15.40 -0.79 -4.35
N LYS A 127 -16.14 -0.46 -5.41
CA LYS A 127 -15.55 -0.16 -6.71
C LYS A 127 -15.80 1.30 -7.08
N THR A 128 -14.74 2.09 -7.15
CA THR A 128 -14.82 3.51 -7.50
C THR A 128 -14.10 3.79 -8.81
N SER A 129 -14.73 4.54 -9.72
CA SER A 129 -14.15 4.98 -10.99
C SER A 129 -14.38 6.48 -11.22
N THR A 130 -13.32 7.26 -11.40
CA THR A 130 -13.38 8.73 -11.49
C THR A 130 -12.48 9.33 -12.56
N TYR A 131 -12.73 10.60 -12.89
CA TYR A 131 -11.83 11.43 -13.71
C TYR A 131 -10.96 12.34 -12.83
N ASP A 132 -10.23 13.28 -13.45
CA ASP A 132 -9.19 14.09 -12.79
C ASP A 132 -9.65 14.84 -11.52
N TYR A 133 -8.72 15.10 -10.61
CA TYR A 133 -8.94 15.89 -9.38
C TYR A 133 -9.97 15.29 -8.40
N ALA A 134 -10.26 13.99 -8.49
CA ALA A 134 -11.13 13.32 -7.52
C ALA A 134 -10.48 13.23 -6.14
N THR A 135 -11.30 13.37 -5.09
CA THR A 135 -10.96 13.03 -3.70
C THR A 135 -11.79 11.82 -3.31
N ILE A 136 -11.14 10.73 -2.91
CA ILE A 136 -11.78 9.41 -2.71
C ILE A 136 -11.35 8.88 -1.34
N SER A 137 -12.31 8.43 -0.54
CA SER A 137 -12.08 7.61 0.64
C SER A 137 -13.02 6.41 0.62
N THR A 138 -12.51 5.21 0.90
CA THR A 138 -13.30 3.97 0.83
C THR A 138 -13.43 3.21 2.16
N GLY A 139 -12.56 3.45 3.15
CA GLY A 139 -12.74 2.91 4.50
C GLY A 139 -12.19 1.49 4.64
N ALA A 140 -12.89 0.62 5.38
CA ALA A 140 -12.41 -0.76 5.58
C ALA A 140 -13.00 -1.74 4.56
N GLY A 141 -12.13 -2.44 3.82
CA GLY A 141 -12.49 -3.50 2.87
C GLY A 141 -11.43 -3.67 1.79
N ASN A 142 -11.68 -4.58 0.83
CA ASN A 142 -10.77 -4.79 -0.30
C ASN A 142 -11.28 -3.94 -1.49
N ASP A 143 -10.86 -2.68 -1.55
CA ASP A 143 -11.40 -1.70 -2.50
C ASP A 143 -10.69 -1.71 -3.86
N ALA A 144 -11.43 -1.39 -4.92
CA ALA A 144 -10.92 -1.23 -6.27
C ALA A 144 -11.17 0.20 -6.77
N ILE A 145 -10.11 0.98 -6.92
CA ILE A 145 -10.19 2.42 -7.21
C ILE A 145 -9.44 2.75 -8.50
N ASP A 146 -10.17 3.12 -9.56
CA ASP A 146 -9.62 3.61 -10.82
C ASP A 146 -9.83 5.15 -10.92
N SER A 147 -8.76 5.92 -11.13
CA SER A 147 -8.85 7.39 -11.29
C SER A 147 -7.94 7.92 -12.40
N TYR A 148 -8.28 9.10 -12.93
CA TYR A 148 -7.36 9.89 -13.75
C TYR A 148 -6.42 10.73 -12.86
N GLY A 149 -5.82 11.79 -13.39
CA GLY A 149 -4.70 12.49 -12.74
C GLY A 149 -5.14 13.39 -11.59
N TYR A 150 -4.17 13.85 -10.79
CA TYR A 150 -4.38 14.76 -9.66
C TYR A 150 -5.36 14.21 -8.60
N ALA A 151 -5.51 12.89 -8.52
CA ALA A 151 -6.38 12.25 -7.55
C ALA A 151 -5.81 12.37 -6.13
N THR A 152 -6.67 12.38 -5.12
CA THR A 152 -6.30 12.19 -3.70
C THR A 152 -7.12 11.02 -3.17
N ILE A 153 -6.46 9.93 -2.81
CA ILE A 153 -7.09 8.64 -2.51
C ILE A 153 -6.63 8.18 -1.13
N ASP A 154 -7.59 7.77 -0.30
CA ASP A 154 -7.40 7.08 0.97
C ASP A 154 -8.22 5.78 0.93
N ALA A 155 -7.58 4.67 0.58
CA ALA A 155 -8.24 3.36 0.49
C ALA A 155 -8.45 2.69 1.87
N GLY A 156 -8.05 3.35 2.97
CA GLY A 156 -8.32 2.92 4.33
C GLY A 156 -7.57 1.65 4.78
N GLY A 157 -8.11 0.46 4.53
CA GLY A 157 -7.43 -0.80 4.89
C GLY A 157 -8.20 -2.08 4.59
N GLY A 158 -7.45 -3.15 4.33
CA GLY A 158 -7.85 -4.32 3.56
C GLY A 158 -6.92 -4.46 2.34
N ASP A 159 -7.07 -5.51 1.52
CA ASP A 159 -6.20 -5.67 0.34
C ASP A 159 -6.76 -4.85 -0.84
N ASN A 160 -6.28 -3.63 -1.02
CA ASN A 160 -6.79 -2.67 -2.00
C ASN A 160 -6.08 -2.78 -3.35
N ARG A 161 -6.78 -2.34 -4.39
CA ARG A 161 -6.23 -2.16 -5.74
C ARG A 161 -6.52 -0.75 -6.24
N VAL A 162 -5.50 0.10 -6.29
CA VAL A 162 -5.59 1.48 -6.76
C VAL A 162 -4.85 1.65 -8.10
N SER A 163 -5.48 2.32 -9.06
CA SER A 163 -4.88 2.66 -10.34
C SER A 163 -5.13 4.14 -10.66
N THR A 164 -4.07 4.95 -10.83
CA THR A 164 -4.18 6.39 -11.12
C THR A 164 -3.32 6.84 -12.30
N TYR A 165 -3.68 8.00 -12.86
CA TYR A 165 -2.77 8.78 -13.71
C TYR A 165 -1.84 9.68 -12.87
N ASP A 166 -1.17 10.63 -13.52
CA ASP A 166 -0.08 11.44 -12.98
C ASP A 166 -0.52 12.42 -11.87
N HIS A 167 0.46 12.92 -11.10
CA HIS A 167 0.26 13.90 -10.02
C HIS A 167 -0.72 13.47 -8.91
N SER A 168 -0.96 12.17 -8.76
CA SER A 168 -1.93 11.65 -7.78
C SER A 168 -1.28 11.38 -6.43
N THR A 169 -2.05 11.49 -5.35
CA THR A 169 -1.67 11.10 -3.99
C THR A 169 -2.52 9.91 -3.57
N VAL A 170 -1.89 8.81 -3.16
CA VAL A 170 -2.54 7.56 -2.79
C VAL A 170 -2.04 7.11 -1.43
N ALA A 171 -2.96 6.84 -0.50
CA ALA A 171 -2.71 6.07 0.71
C ALA A 171 -3.60 4.82 0.69
N THR A 172 -3.07 3.66 1.09
CA THR A 172 -3.86 2.41 1.15
C THR A 172 -3.90 1.74 2.54
N GLY A 173 -2.96 2.09 3.41
CA GLY A 173 -3.09 1.88 4.85
C GLY A 173 -2.53 0.56 5.36
N ALA A 174 -3.38 -0.45 5.55
CA ALA A 174 -2.93 -1.74 6.06
C ALA A 174 -3.59 -2.89 5.30
N GLY A 175 -2.78 -3.73 4.64
CA GLY A 175 -3.22 -4.79 3.74
C GLY A 175 -2.12 -5.15 2.74
N ASN A 176 -2.40 -6.09 1.84
CA ASN A 176 -1.47 -6.41 0.75
C ASN A 176 -1.91 -5.63 -0.50
N ASP A 177 -1.56 -4.35 -0.55
CA ASP A 177 -2.11 -3.42 -1.54
C ASP A 177 -1.40 -3.50 -2.90
N VAL A 178 -2.13 -3.20 -3.96
CA VAL A 178 -1.61 -3.08 -5.33
C VAL A 178 -1.87 -1.67 -5.83
N VAL A 179 -0.81 -0.89 -6.06
CA VAL A 179 -0.90 0.52 -6.48
C VAL A 179 -0.16 0.74 -7.80
N ASP A 180 -0.90 1.07 -8.85
CA ASP A 180 -0.40 1.41 -10.19
C ASP A 180 -0.57 2.93 -10.44
N THR A 181 0.50 3.72 -10.54
CA THR A 181 0.40 5.17 -10.84
C THR A 181 1.29 5.62 -12.00
N TYR A 182 0.93 6.72 -12.64
CA TYR A 182 1.86 7.46 -13.50
C TYR A 182 2.77 8.40 -12.69
N GLY A 183 3.58 9.20 -13.39
CA GLY A 183 4.66 10.00 -12.79
C GLY A 183 4.17 11.17 -11.92
N TRP A 184 5.09 11.77 -11.17
CA TRP A 184 4.81 12.84 -10.20
C TRP A 184 3.82 12.47 -9.09
N SER A 185 3.58 11.17 -8.89
CA SER A 185 2.61 10.68 -7.89
C SER A 185 3.29 10.40 -6.56
N THR A 186 2.52 10.49 -5.47
CA THR A 186 2.94 10.11 -4.11
C THR A 186 2.12 8.91 -3.66
N VAL A 187 2.77 7.84 -3.22
CA VAL A 187 2.15 6.61 -2.72
C VAL A 187 2.65 6.34 -1.30
N ASP A 188 1.73 6.09 -0.39
CA ASP A 188 1.97 5.53 0.95
C ASP A 188 1.15 4.24 1.08
N ALA A 189 1.80 3.10 0.85
CA ALA A 189 1.11 1.80 0.89
C ALA A 189 0.92 1.26 2.32
N GLY A 190 1.59 1.85 3.31
CA GLY A 190 1.55 1.39 4.71
C GLY A 190 1.94 -0.08 4.91
N ASP A 191 1.35 -0.74 5.92
CA ASP A 191 1.81 -2.05 6.42
C ASP A 191 1.17 -3.24 5.66
N GLY A 192 2.00 -4.21 5.27
CA GLY A 192 1.64 -5.44 4.57
C GLY A 192 2.53 -5.68 3.35
N ASN A 193 2.29 -6.75 2.58
CA ASN A 193 3.15 -7.08 1.44
C ASN A 193 2.62 -6.40 0.16
N ASN A 194 3.05 -5.17 -0.10
CA ASN A 194 2.50 -4.33 -1.15
C ASN A 194 3.20 -4.53 -2.50
N THR A 195 2.49 -4.24 -3.58
CA THR A 195 3.04 -4.14 -4.93
C THR A 195 2.77 -2.75 -5.49
N VAL A 196 3.82 -1.93 -5.59
CA VAL A 196 3.72 -0.54 -6.06
C VAL A 196 4.46 -0.38 -7.39
N SER A 197 3.77 0.10 -8.43
CA SER A 197 4.34 0.45 -9.72
C SER A 197 4.09 1.92 -10.03
N THR A 198 5.16 2.72 -10.19
CA THR A 198 5.05 4.15 -10.53
C THR A 198 5.90 4.53 -11.74
N TYR A 199 5.56 5.65 -12.39
CA TYR A 199 6.45 6.28 -13.37
C TYR A 199 7.46 7.26 -12.71
N ASN A 200 8.03 8.19 -13.48
CA ASN A 200 9.14 9.05 -13.05
C ASN A 200 8.71 10.19 -12.11
N HIS A 201 9.66 10.72 -11.32
CA HIS A 201 9.43 11.77 -10.31
C HIS A 201 8.41 11.39 -9.23
N SER A 202 8.17 10.10 -8.99
CA SER A 202 7.24 9.64 -7.97
C SER A 202 7.93 9.49 -6.60
N THR A 203 7.15 9.59 -5.53
CA THR A 203 7.58 9.26 -4.17
C THR A 203 6.77 8.05 -3.70
N VAL A 204 7.45 7.01 -3.25
CA VAL A 204 6.83 5.79 -2.71
C VAL A 204 7.33 5.57 -1.29
N ALA A 205 6.40 5.37 -0.38
CA ALA A 205 6.63 4.82 0.95
C ALA A 205 5.82 3.53 1.11
N THR A 206 6.42 2.53 1.73
CA THR A 206 5.74 1.35 2.26
C THR A 206 6.16 1.17 3.73
N GLY A 207 5.39 0.38 4.48
CA GLY A 207 5.53 0.16 5.91
C GLY A 207 6.31 -1.12 6.23
N ALA A 208 5.77 -1.94 7.13
CA ALA A 208 6.35 -3.26 7.41
C ALA A 208 5.74 -4.33 6.49
N GLY A 209 6.57 -5.06 5.75
CA GLY A 209 6.17 -6.15 4.86
C GLY A 209 7.26 -6.56 3.87
N ASP A 210 7.03 -7.65 3.13
CA ASP A 210 7.89 -8.01 1.99
C ASP A 210 7.34 -7.30 0.73
N ASP A 211 7.76 -6.06 0.48
CA ASP A 211 7.22 -5.21 -0.59
C ASP A 211 7.89 -5.41 -1.96
N VAL A 212 7.15 -5.15 -3.04
CA VAL A 212 7.65 -5.14 -4.42
C VAL A 212 7.40 -3.76 -5.05
N ILE A 213 8.47 -3.00 -5.28
CA ILE A 213 8.40 -1.60 -5.73
C ILE A 213 9.11 -1.44 -7.07
N ASN A 214 8.40 -0.94 -8.09
CA ASN A 214 8.94 -0.68 -9.42
C ASN A 214 8.72 0.81 -9.78
N THR A 215 9.79 1.58 -9.94
CA THR A 215 9.68 3.01 -10.32
C THR A 215 10.53 3.37 -11.53
N TYR A 216 10.14 4.42 -12.24
CA TYR A 216 11.04 5.07 -13.21
C TYR A 216 11.96 6.09 -12.52
N GLY A 217 12.77 6.79 -13.31
CA GLY A 217 13.87 7.61 -12.80
C GLY A 217 13.42 8.86 -12.04
N TRP A 218 14.35 9.49 -11.32
CA TRP A 218 14.09 10.64 -10.45
C TRP A 218 13.08 10.37 -9.33
N SER A 219 12.87 9.11 -8.96
CA SER A 219 11.91 8.71 -7.94
C SER A 219 12.58 8.55 -6.58
N THR A 220 11.81 8.71 -5.50
CA THR A 220 12.25 8.45 -4.12
C THR A 220 11.46 7.26 -3.59
N VAL A 221 12.15 6.26 -3.05
CA VAL A 221 11.55 5.05 -2.48
C VAL A 221 12.04 4.86 -1.05
N ASN A 222 11.10 4.62 -0.13
CA ASN A 222 11.36 4.10 1.21
C ASN A 222 10.52 2.83 1.38
N ALA A 223 11.17 1.65 1.38
CA ALA A 223 10.49 0.35 1.48
C ALA A 223 10.29 -0.14 2.93
N GLY A 224 10.51 0.72 3.92
CA GLY A 224 10.18 0.44 5.32
C GLY A 224 11.01 -0.67 5.96
N GLY A 225 10.50 -1.90 6.01
CA GLY A 225 11.24 -3.06 6.52
C GLY A 225 10.51 -4.40 6.39
N GLY A 226 11.28 -5.47 6.25
CA GLY A 226 10.90 -6.72 5.62
C GLY A 226 11.80 -6.96 4.40
N ASN A 227 11.60 -8.03 3.63
CA ASN A 227 12.51 -8.42 2.55
C ASN A 227 12.03 -7.85 1.22
N ASN A 228 12.47 -6.64 0.89
CA ASN A 228 11.91 -5.85 -0.20
C ASN A 228 12.58 -6.15 -1.55
N THR A 229 11.81 -6.06 -2.62
CA THR A 229 12.32 -6.06 -4.00
C THR A 229 12.07 -4.71 -4.64
N VAL A 230 13.13 -3.91 -4.80
CA VAL A 230 13.04 -2.53 -5.34
C VAL A 230 13.78 -2.42 -6.68
N SER A 231 13.09 -1.98 -7.72
CA SER A 231 13.63 -1.74 -9.07
C SER A 231 13.39 -0.29 -9.49
N THR A 232 14.46 0.47 -9.77
CA THR A 232 14.37 1.88 -10.18
C THR A 232 15.22 2.21 -11.40
N TYR A 233 14.84 3.26 -12.14
CA TYR A 233 15.68 3.87 -13.16
C TYR A 233 16.61 4.97 -12.58
N ASN A 234 17.32 5.68 -13.47
CA ASN A 234 18.39 6.63 -13.13
C ASN A 234 17.95 7.75 -12.17
N HIS A 235 18.90 8.35 -11.45
CA HIS A 235 18.67 9.49 -10.54
C HIS A 235 17.67 9.22 -9.41
N SER A 236 17.49 7.97 -9.00
CA SER A 236 16.54 7.61 -7.94
C SER A 236 17.23 7.55 -6.58
N THR A 237 16.47 7.76 -5.51
CA THR A 237 16.92 7.55 -4.13
C THR A 237 16.13 6.41 -3.52
N VAL A 238 16.80 5.40 -2.99
CA VAL A 238 16.18 4.18 -2.43
C VAL A 238 16.69 3.97 -1.00
N ALA A 239 15.78 3.74 -0.08
CA ALA A 239 16.04 3.15 1.22
C ALA A 239 15.10 1.95 1.44
N THR A 240 15.60 0.86 2.04
CA THR A 240 14.80 -0.36 2.28
C THR A 240 14.77 -0.82 3.74
N GLY A 241 15.71 -0.34 4.56
CA GLY A 241 15.58 -0.37 6.01
C GLY A 241 16.16 -1.63 6.65
N ALA A 242 15.32 -2.60 6.98
CA ALA A 242 15.76 -3.81 7.67
C ALA A 242 15.12 -5.07 7.08
N GLY A 243 15.94 -5.97 6.52
CA GLY A 243 15.55 -7.21 5.86
C GLY A 243 16.61 -7.66 4.86
N ASP A 244 16.46 -8.86 4.29
CA ASP A 244 17.33 -9.33 3.21
C ASP A 244 16.83 -8.75 1.87
N ASP A 245 17.17 -7.48 1.56
CA ASP A 245 16.61 -6.74 0.43
C ASP A 245 17.26 -7.04 -0.93
N VAL A 246 16.50 -6.91 -2.01
CA VAL A 246 16.97 -6.99 -3.41
C VAL A 246 16.72 -5.67 -4.13
N ILE A 247 17.79 -4.95 -4.43
CA ILE A 247 17.73 -3.59 -4.99
C ILE A 247 18.42 -3.54 -6.36
N SER A 248 17.72 -3.07 -7.39
CA SER A 248 18.24 -2.88 -8.74
C SER A 248 18.00 -1.45 -9.21
N THR A 249 19.06 -0.65 -9.37
CA THR A 249 18.95 0.72 -9.89
C THR A 249 19.77 0.94 -11.15
N TYR A 250 19.33 1.86 -12.01
CA TYR A 250 20.23 2.46 -13.01
C TYR A 250 21.14 3.52 -12.38
N GLY A 251 21.93 4.22 -13.20
CA GLY A 251 23.01 5.10 -12.75
C GLY A 251 22.54 6.41 -12.10
N TRP A 252 23.48 7.12 -11.48
CA TRP A 252 23.26 8.34 -10.70
C TRP A 252 22.29 8.19 -9.52
N SER A 253 22.11 6.95 -9.04
CA SER A 253 21.16 6.64 -7.97
C SER A 253 21.87 6.60 -6.61
N THR A 254 21.11 6.84 -5.54
CA THR A 254 21.59 6.69 -4.15
C THR A 254 20.80 5.56 -3.49
N VAL A 255 21.49 4.58 -2.92
CA VAL A 255 20.91 3.41 -2.27
C VAL A 255 21.41 3.32 -0.83
N ASN A 256 20.49 3.09 0.10
CA ASN A 256 20.75 2.72 1.49
C ASN A 256 19.95 1.45 1.83
N ALA A 257 20.57 0.28 1.75
CA ALA A 257 19.89 -0.98 2.04
C ALA A 257 19.67 -1.23 3.54
N GLY A 258 20.42 -0.53 4.41
CA GLY A 258 20.18 -0.49 5.85
C GLY A 258 20.75 -1.67 6.64
N GLY A 259 20.11 -2.84 6.62
CA GLY A 259 20.63 -4.00 7.37
C GLY A 259 19.87 -5.31 7.19
N GLY A 260 20.64 -6.38 7.04
CA GLY A 260 20.24 -7.68 6.50
C GLY A 260 21.24 -8.06 5.40
N ASN A 261 21.07 -9.22 4.74
CA ASN A 261 21.98 -9.69 3.70
C ASN A 261 21.46 -9.21 2.33
N ASN A 262 21.86 -8.01 1.93
CA ASN A 262 21.27 -7.32 0.79
C ASN A 262 21.93 -7.73 -0.53
N THR A 263 21.15 -7.74 -1.61
CA THR A 263 21.67 -7.84 -2.98
C THR A 263 21.42 -6.53 -3.72
N VAL A 264 22.46 -5.74 -3.93
CA VAL A 264 22.37 -4.43 -4.58
C VAL A 264 23.09 -4.42 -5.92
N SER A 265 22.35 -4.13 -7.00
CA SER A 265 22.89 -3.93 -8.34
C SER A 265 22.63 -2.51 -8.81
N THR A 266 23.68 -1.72 -9.04
CA THR A 266 23.57 -0.39 -9.66
C THR A 266 24.34 -0.28 -10.96
N TYR A 267 24.04 0.72 -11.77
CA TYR A 267 24.88 1.04 -12.93
C TYR A 267 26.03 2.00 -12.56
N ASN A 268 26.16 3.14 -13.24
CA ASN A 268 27.28 4.08 -13.07
C ASN A 268 26.97 5.29 -12.19
N HIS A 269 28.00 5.95 -11.64
CA HIS A 269 27.86 7.16 -10.82
C HIS A 269 26.90 7.03 -9.62
N SER A 270 26.72 5.82 -9.10
CA SER A 270 25.80 5.58 -7.98
C SER A 270 26.52 5.67 -6.64
N THR A 271 25.76 5.94 -5.57
CA THR A 271 26.22 5.85 -4.18
C THR A 271 25.46 4.72 -3.51
N VAL A 272 26.16 3.76 -2.91
CA VAL A 272 25.58 2.57 -2.28
C VAL A 272 26.11 2.45 -0.86
N ALA A 273 25.20 2.35 0.11
CA ALA A 273 25.48 1.88 1.45
C ALA A 273 24.56 0.68 1.75
N THR A 274 25.07 -0.39 2.35
CA THR A 274 24.26 -1.58 2.68
C THR A 274 24.20 -1.90 4.18
N GLY A 275 25.20 -1.49 4.96
CA GLY A 275 25.10 -1.27 6.39
C GLY A 275 25.59 -2.43 7.25
N SER A 276 24.74 -3.43 7.49
CA SER A 276 25.14 -4.60 8.30
C SER A 276 24.47 -5.89 7.87
N GLY A 277 25.28 -6.92 7.63
CA GLY A 277 24.88 -8.21 7.06
C GLY A 277 25.93 -8.64 6.04
N ASN A 278 25.77 -9.79 5.39
CA ASN A 278 26.72 -10.21 4.35
C ASN A 278 26.14 -9.81 2.99
N ASP A 279 26.56 -8.67 2.48
CA ASP A 279 25.98 -8.02 1.32
C ASP A 279 26.62 -8.46 0.00
N VAL A 280 25.84 -8.43 -1.08
CA VAL A 280 26.28 -8.68 -2.45
C VAL A 280 26.05 -7.43 -3.28
N ILE A 281 27.13 -6.70 -3.58
CA ILE A 281 27.08 -5.40 -4.24
C ILE A 281 27.69 -5.52 -5.64
N SER A 282 27.00 -5.02 -6.66
CA SER A 282 27.47 -4.96 -8.04
C SER A 282 27.23 -3.57 -8.62
N THR A 283 28.30 -2.84 -8.95
CA THR A 283 28.23 -1.51 -9.61
C THR A 283 29.06 -1.49 -10.89
N TYR A 284 28.72 -0.59 -11.84
CA TYR A 284 29.43 -0.55 -13.12
C TYR A 284 30.71 0.31 -13.08
N ASP A 285 30.61 1.63 -12.98
CA ASP A 285 31.80 2.50 -12.89
C ASP A 285 31.49 3.81 -12.14
N HIS A 286 32.55 4.53 -11.75
CA HIS A 286 32.48 5.84 -11.07
C HIS A 286 31.57 5.87 -9.81
N SER A 287 31.36 4.73 -9.16
CA SER A 287 30.42 4.60 -8.04
C SER A 287 31.12 4.69 -6.68
N THR A 288 30.39 5.08 -5.65
CA THR A 288 30.87 5.08 -4.25
C THR A 288 30.14 3.99 -3.48
N ILE A 289 30.89 3.09 -2.84
CA ILE A 289 30.35 1.93 -2.12
C ILE A 289 30.88 1.95 -0.68
N ASP A 290 29.99 1.70 0.27
CA ASP A 290 30.26 1.47 1.69
C ASP A 290 29.43 0.25 2.13
N ALA A 291 30.02 -0.94 2.13
CA ALA A 291 29.25 -2.16 2.42
C ALA A 291 28.92 -2.27 3.92
N GLY A 292 29.91 -2.02 4.79
CA GLY A 292 29.71 -1.61 6.18
C GLY A 292 30.22 -2.64 7.19
N ALA A 293 29.41 -3.66 7.50
CA ALA A 293 29.76 -4.65 8.52
C ALA A 293 29.17 -6.04 8.25
N GLY A 294 30.04 -6.96 7.85
CA GLY A 294 29.77 -8.35 7.51
C GLY A 294 30.87 -8.84 6.58
N ASN A 295 30.67 -10.01 5.96
CA ASN A 295 31.62 -10.55 4.99
C ASN A 295 31.07 -10.34 3.58
N ASP A 296 31.42 -9.20 2.98
CA ASP A 296 30.72 -8.65 1.81
C ASP A 296 31.36 -9.09 0.49
N VAL A 297 30.54 -9.20 -0.56
CA VAL A 297 30.97 -9.55 -1.92
C VAL A 297 30.70 -8.37 -2.84
N ILE A 298 31.75 -7.60 -3.12
CA ILE A 298 31.68 -6.36 -3.88
C ILE A 298 32.28 -6.57 -5.28
N THR A 299 31.50 -6.31 -6.32
CA THR A 299 31.99 -6.14 -7.69
C THR A 299 31.78 -4.69 -8.12
N ALA A 300 32.86 -4.05 -8.57
CA ALA A 300 32.82 -2.69 -9.10
C ALA A 300 33.74 -2.57 -10.32
N GLY A 301 33.49 -1.63 -11.22
CA GLY A 301 34.44 -1.27 -12.26
C GLY A 301 35.27 -0.04 -11.93
N GLY A 302 35.88 0.53 -12.97
CA GLY A 302 36.86 1.61 -12.86
C GLY A 302 36.33 2.88 -12.20
N TYR A 303 37.26 3.70 -11.70
CA TYR A 303 36.99 4.98 -11.02
C TYR A 303 36.11 4.91 -9.76
N SER A 304 35.74 3.72 -9.30
CA SER A 304 34.91 3.56 -8.11
C SER A 304 35.74 3.77 -6.83
N THR A 305 35.08 4.32 -5.81
CA THR A 305 35.60 4.38 -4.43
C THR A 305 34.86 3.34 -3.61
N ILE A 306 35.59 2.44 -2.95
CA ILE A 306 35.04 1.24 -2.33
C ILE A 306 35.53 1.18 -0.89
N THR A 307 34.62 1.05 0.06
CA THR A 307 34.90 0.54 1.40
C THR A 307 34.19 -0.80 1.52
N GLY A 308 34.92 -1.84 1.90
CA GLY A 308 34.31 -3.08 2.38
C GLY A 308 33.68 -2.79 3.73
N GLY A 309 34.50 -2.84 4.77
CA GLY A 309 34.18 -2.25 6.06
C GLY A 309 34.74 -3.14 7.14
N ARG A 310 33.87 -3.73 7.96
CA ARG A 310 34.26 -4.70 9.00
C ARG A 310 33.83 -6.11 8.66
N GLY A 311 34.78 -6.95 8.26
CA GLY A 311 34.66 -8.39 8.16
C GLY A 311 35.69 -8.96 7.19
N ASP A 312 35.41 -10.11 6.61
CA ASP A 312 36.33 -10.75 5.66
C ASP A 312 35.81 -10.56 4.23
N ASP A 313 36.12 -9.41 3.63
CA ASP A 313 35.48 -8.96 2.38
C ASP A 313 36.14 -9.52 1.11
N LEU A 314 35.32 -9.73 0.07
CA LEU A 314 35.76 -10.07 -1.28
C LEU A 314 35.44 -8.94 -2.26
N ILE A 315 36.46 -8.17 -2.62
CA ILE A 315 36.35 -7.02 -3.53
C ILE A 315 36.93 -7.38 -4.90
N LYS A 316 36.12 -7.30 -5.96
CA LYS A 316 36.51 -7.54 -7.35
C LYS A 316 36.36 -6.28 -8.20
N ILE A 317 37.46 -5.89 -8.86
CA ILE A 317 37.57 -4.64 -9.63
C ILE A 317 37.82 -4.92 -11.13
N ASP A 318 36.78 -4.68 -11.93
CA ASP A 318 36.79 -4.78 -13.39
C ASP A 318 37.00 -3.40 -14.03
N GLY A 319 38.16 -2.79 -13.79
CA GLY A 319 38.53 -1.52 -14.40
C GLY A 319 39.76 -0.88 -13.77
N TRP A 320 40.04 0.36 -14.16
CA TRP A 320 41.24 1.10 -13.79
C TRP A 320 40.92 2.27 -12.85
N ALA A 321 41.93 2.75 -12.12
CA ALA A 321 41.83 3.93 -11.24
C ALA A 321 40.77 3.84 -10.13
N ALA A 322 40.37 2.62 -9.73
CA ALA A 322 39.59 2.42 -8.52
C ALA A 322 40.43 2.71 -7.26
N THR A 323 39.76 3.13 -6.19
CA THR A 323 40.34 3.29 -4.86
C THR A 323 39.57 2.42 -3.87
N VAL A 324 40.28 1.56 -3.14
CA VAL A 324 39.71 0.82 -1.99
C VAL A 324 40.21 1.45 -0.70
N ALA A 325 39.31 1.83 0.19
CA ALA A 325 39.63 2.23 1.55
C ALA A 325 39.83 0.99 2.42
N PHE A 326 40.83 1.02 3.30
CA PHE A 326 41.08 -0.02 4.30
C PHE A 326 41.55 0.63 5.60
N GLY A 327 40.92 0.27 6.70
CA GLY A 327 41.11 0.81 8.04
C GLY A 327 41.67 -0.21 9.04
N GLN A 328 41.62 0.18 10.31
CA GLN A 328 42.00 -0.68 11.42
C GLN A 328 40.76 -1.38 11.99
N GLY A 329 40.83 -2.70 12.10
CA GLY A 329 39.70 -3.55 12.48
C GLY A 329 38.75 -3.85 11.31
N ASP A 330 39.23 -3.66 10.08
CA ASP A 330 38.46 -3.94 8.87
C ASP A 330 38.45 -5.45 8.57
N GLY A 331 39.52 -6.22 8.84
CA GLY A 331 39.53 -7.69 8.78
C GLY A 331 40.46 -8.33 7.75
N TYR A 332 40.07 -9.48 7.19
CA TYR A 332 40.89 -10.31 6.30
C TYR A 332 40.45 -10.25 4.82
N ASP A 333 40.61 -9.09 4.19
CA ASP A 333 40.13 -8.81 2.84
C ASP A 333 40.85 -9.58 1.72
N THR A 334 40.12 -9.90 0.67
CA THR A 334 40.63 -10.34 -0.63
C THR A 334 40.26 -9.34 -1.72
N ILE A 335 41.27 -8.66 -2.29
CA ILE A 335 41.10 -7.69 -3.37
C ILE A 335 41.63 -8.27 -4.68
N ARG A 336 40.72 -8.51 -5.63
CA ARG A 336 41.00 -8.91 -7.01
C ARG A 336 40.87 -7.72 -7.94
N SER A 337 41.85 -7.48 -8.81
CA SER A 337 41.74 -6.41 -9.83
C SER A 337 42.35 -6.78 -11.17
N SER A 338 41.67 -6.35 -12.23
CA SER A 338 42.13 -6.44 -13.62
C SER A 338 43.16 -5.36 -14.01
N SER A 339 43.46 -4.40 -13.13
CA SER A 339 44.35 -3.26 -13.42
C SER A 339 44.95 -2.65 -12.14
N ASP A 340 45.80 -1.63 -12.31
CA ASP A 340 46.37 -0.84 -11.22
C ASP A 340 45.27 -0.13 -10.39
N LEU A 341 45.45 -0.12 -9.07
CA LEU A 341 44.50 0.44 -8.09
C LEU A 341 45.21 1.19 -6.95
N THR A 342 44.47 2.04 -6.25
CA THR A 342 44.95 2.69 -5.00
C THR A 342 44.32 2.02 -3.78
N LEU A 343 45.13 1.72 -2.77
CA LEU A 343 44.65 1.37 -1.43
C LEU A 343 44.82 2.59 -0.52
N ALA A 344 43.72 3.18 -0.08
CA ALA A 344 43.70 4.29 0.87
C ALA A 344 43.72 3.72 2.29
N ILE A 345 44.91 3.63 2.88
CA ILE A 345 45.11 3.01 4.19
C ILE A 345 44.93 4.05 5.30
N SER A 346 44.05 3.73 6.25
CA SER A 346 43.85 4.49 7.50
C SER A 346 44.17 3.64 8.72
N GLY A 347 44.36 4.25 9.89
CA GLY A 347 44.78 3.55 11.12
C GLY A 347 46.26 3.10 11.17
N TYR A 348 46.89 2.87 10.01
CA TYR A 348 48.27 2.39 9.90
C TYR A 348 49.24 3.39 9.27
N SER A 349 50.53 3.20 9.57
CA SER A 349 51.64 3.87 8.86
C SER A 349 52.28 2.92 7.84
N GLN A 350 53.06 3.48 6.90
CA GLN A 350 53.92 2.68 6.02
C GLN A 350 54.87 1.75 6.79
N SER A 351 55.28 2.12 8.00
CA SER A 351 56.22 1.33 8.82
C SER A 351 55.60 0.11 9.51
N ASP A 352 54.27 0.00 9.49
CA ASP A 352 53.54 -1.14 10.03
C ASP A 352 53.31 -2.24 8.99
N VAL A 353 53.53 -1.94 7.69
CA VAL A 353 53.23 -2.86 6.59
C VAL A 353 54.34 -3.89 6.35
N THR A 354 53.96 -5.16 6.38
CA THR A 354 54.77 -6.28 5.85
C THR A 354 54.11 -6.86 4.61
N VAL A 355 54.89 -7.12 3.56
CA VAL A 355 54.38 -7.66 2.28
C VAL A 355 55.04 -8.99 1.96
N THR A 356 54.26 -10.07 1.96
CA THR A 356 54.70 -11.43 1.60
C THR A 356 54.14 -11.80 0.23
N ARG A 357 54.97 -12.31 -0.69
CA ARG A 357 54.54 -12.73 -2.04
C ARG A 357 54.60 -14.24 -2.17
N LYS A 358 53.55 -14.84 -2.73
CA LYS A 358 53.46 -16.29 -2.93
C LYS A 358 52.47 -16.61 -4.04
N ASP A 359 52.80 -17.57 -4.90
CA ASP A 359 51.86 -18.18 -5.86
C ASP A 359 51.07 -17.21 -6.77
N GLY A 360 51.65 -16.04 -7.08
CA GLY A 360 51.01 -14.99 -7.91
C GLY A 360 50.14 -13.99 -7.14
N THR A 361 50.17 -14.03 -5.81
CA THR A 361 49.47 -13.07 -4.93
C THR A 361 50.43 -12.39 -3.96
N ALA A 362 49.99 -11.25 -3.40
CA ALA A 362 50.70 -10.54 -2.35
C ALA A 362 49.81 -10.39 -1.12
N VAL A 363 50.27 -10.89 0.02
CA VAL A 363 49.63 -10.67 1.32
C VAL A 363 50.27 -9.46 1.98
N ILE A 364 49.46 -8.44 2.24
CA ILE A 364 49.79 -7.26 3.05
C ILE A 364 49.29 -7.54 4.46
N SER A 365 50.14 -7.36 5.46
CA SER A 365 49.77 -7.49 6.88
C SER A 365 50.26 -6.30 7.69
N PHE A 366 49.51 -5.96 8.74
CA PHE A 366 49.74 -4.77 9.56
C PHE A 366 50.25 -5.13 10.96
N LYS A 367 51.36 -4.50 11.36
CA LYS A 367 52.05 -4.78 12.61
C LYS A 367 51.15 -4.57 13.83
N GLY A 368 50.93 -5.64 14.59
CA GLY A 368 50.14 -5.60 15.82
C GLY A 368 48.63 -5.62 15.60
N SER A 369 48.17 -5.90 14.37
CA SER A 369 46.78 -6.25 14.06
C SER A 369 46.66 -7.68 13.56
N GLU A 370 45.42 -8.16 13.51
CA GLU A 370 45.02 -9.35 12.75
C GLU A 370 44.67 -9.00 11.30
N ASP A 371 44.38 -7.72 11.02
CA ASP A 371 44.05 -7.19 9.70
C ASP A 371 45.07 -7.54 8.60
N SER A 372 44.57 -7.95 7.43
CA SER A 372 45.41 -8.24 6.27
C SER A 372 44.64 -8.12 4.96
N ILE A 373 45.37 -7.92 3.86
CA ILE A 373 44.81 -7.85 2.51
C ILE A 373 45.53 -8.87 1.62
N VAL A 374 44.78 -9.78 1.01
CA VAL A 374 45.23 -10.66 -0.08
C VAL A 374 44.99 -9.95 -1.41
N LEU A 375 46.07 -9.53 -2.07
CA LEU A 375 46.03 -8.96 -3.42
C LEU A 375 46.26 -10.02 -4.49
N ASP A 376 45.36 -10.06 -5.46
CA ASP A 376 45.40 -10.88 -6.67
C ASP A 376 45.16 -9.94 -7.88
N LEU A 377 46.24 -9.55 -8.55
CA LEU A 377 46.23 -8.53 -9.61
C LEU A 377 46.56 -9.16 -10.96
N ALA A 378 45.80 -8.83 -12.00
CA ALA A 378 46.04 -9.36 -13.33
C ALA A 378 47.38 -8.86 -13.92
N GLY A 379 48.22 -9.80 -14.36
CA GLY A 379 49.51 -9.48 -14.98
C GLY A 379 50.50 -8.86 -14.00
N ASN A 380 51.25 -7.85 -14.44
CA ASN A 380 52.22 -7.14 -13.59
C ASN A 380 51.56 -5.98 -12.81
N GLY A 381 50.30 -6.12 -12.38
CA GLY A 381 49.51 -5.05 -11.77
C GLY A 381 50.16 -4.42 -10.53
N LEU A 382 49.82 -3.15 -10.27
CA LEU A 382 50.32 -2.36 -9.15
C LEU A 382 49.17 -1.90 -8.24
N ALA A 383 49.21 -2.32 -6.98
CA ALA A 383 48.51 -1.64 -5.90
C ALA A 383 49.42 -0.56 -5.31
N LYS A 384 48.95 0.69 -5.31
CA LYS A 384 49.61 1.80 -4.62
C LYS A 384 48.92 2.03 -3.27
N LEU A 385 49.57 1.66 -2.17
CA LEU A 385 49.12 2.03 -0.83
C LEU A 385 49.44 3.51 -0.61
N SER A 386 48.48 4.25 -0.07
CA SER A 386 48.60 5.66 0.31
C SER A 386 48.13 5.82 1.75
N PHE A 387 48.95 6.42 2.60
CA PHE A 387 48.70 6.58 4.03
C PHE A 387 48.32 8.02 4.39
N ALA A 388 47.81 8.24 5.60
CA ALA A 388 47.37 9.54 6.09
C ALA A 388 48.47 10.62 6.16
N ASP A 389 49.74 10.23 6.27
CA ASP A 389 50.91 11.13 6.24
C ASP A 389 51.42 11.45 4.81
N HIS A 390 50.67 11.01 3.79
CA HIS A 390 51.02 11.06 2.37
C HIS A 390 52.25 10.21 1.97
N SER A 391 52.76 9.36 2.86
CA SER A 391 53.69 8.30 2.46
C SER A 391 52.97 7.31 1.52
N THR A 392 53.74 6.57 0.72
CA THR A 392 53.18 5.61 -0.24
C THR A 392 54.07 4.38 -0.38
N LEU A 393 53.45 3.22 -0.59
CA LEU A 393 54.12 1.95 -0.83
C LEU A 393 53.55 1.28 -2.09
N ASN A 394 54.43 0.87 -3.00
CA ASN A 394 54.05 0.18 -4.23
C ASN A 394 54.14 -1.34 -4.03
N VAL A 395 53.02 -2.04 -4.22
CA VAL A 395 52.91 -3.50 -4.13
C VAL A 395 52.53 -4.06 -5.49
N ARG A 396 53.42 -4.86 -6.07
CA ARG A 396 53.13 -5.76 -7.18
C ARG A 396 52.97 -7.19 -6.65
N VAL A 397 52.19 -8.00 -7.33
CA VAL A 397 52.06 -9.46 -7.11
C VAL A 397 53.15 -10.23 -7.85
#